data_AF-K9UL85-F1
#
_entry.id   AF-K9UL85-F1
#
_cell.length_a   1.000
_cell.length_b   1.000
_cell.length_c   1.000
_cell.angle_alpha   90.00
_cell.angle_beta   90.00
_cell.angle_gamma   90.00
#
_symmetry.space_group_name_H-M   'P 1'
#
loop_
_entity.id
_entity.type
_entity.pdbx_description
1 polymer ?
#
loop_
_entity_poly.entity_id
_entity_poly.type
_entity_poly.pdbx_seq_one_letter_code
_entity_poly.pdbx_strand_id
1 'polypeptide(L)'
;MQRRQIILAGAGLMGAIACSNRQARSRARSILSEMSDDAATPIVAIGTGTSLDPAQYLKQLPAPKFKRGHTLPPLTRFGWTLPFDSRVELADRWGYALEWGPYATVDRVASALGNPQSEEAKVMALAAANPKRYQLAVILSPELPTTPDAIWLRNERGELLDGKKIWSPEAPLAALQAAAKLRSDPLKQIRSKAPISVVLNGGEYGLTVLGGIQKSCERDPQVVSARRNRDWFEYISARKAYQESFITKAVRQAVPDRQMYVYYPADSNPHRGRYGGWEQWCYDYKYMRKISDRPSSSTYFKEFNTGWTGNMDILTQVLNSVGQQIKFGDPLSYNWVCSGWMRGKDPVFGEIDRYIGFLKCYYMAGNIGSIAGYFDFPTGGFEISFNADRPPNWLLQMVALSRVHAIFSHLENYLRQGDLLPGPMKHVWSKDTPAYEFPTKDPDIRVLARKHRNKANWSIVAWAAGGNSRQATIDIPQLGRVDVTARPNGSVYTAKRIGDFAKLIWVDRQDV
;
A
#
# COMPACT_ATOMS: atom_id res chain seq x y z
N MET A 1 -7.88 23.97 34.45
CA MET A 1 -8.86 24.16 33.36
C MET A 1 -8.23 23.75 32.02
N GLN A 2 -8.15 22.45 31.74
CA GLN A 2 -7.60 21.90 30.50
C GLN A 2 -8.65 20.99 29.86
N ARG A 3 -9.17 21.38 28.70
CA ARG A 3 -10.05 20.53 27.88
C ARG A 3 -9.18 19.68 26.97
N ARG A 4 -9.05 18.39 27.32
CA ARG A 4 -8.62 17.32 26.41
C ARG A 4 -9.78 17.04 25.45
N GLN A 5 -9.64 17.32 24.16
CA GLN A 5 -10.50 16.76 23.13
C GLN A 5 -9.87 15.47 22.61
N ILE A 6 -10.62 14.40 22.78
CA ILE A 6 -10.33 13.04 22.34
C ILE A 6 -10.68 12.96 20.85
N ILE A 7 -9.67 12.72 20.00
CA ILE A 7 -9.89 12.26 18.62
C ILE A 7 -9.91 10.74 18.67
N LEU A 8 -11.11 10.17 18.78
CA LEU A 8 -11.37 8.76 18.52
C LEU A 8 -11.50 8.59 17.00
N ALA A 9 -10.40 8.25 16.34
CA ALA A 9 -10.49 7.54 15.07
C ALA A 9 -11.13 6.18 15.37
N GLY A 10 -12.20 5.84 14.65
CA GLY A 10 -12.90 4.58 14.80
C GLY A 10 -12.00 3.40 14.46
N ALA A 11 -11.26 2.89 15.45
CA ALA A 11 -10.85 1.51 15.47
C ALA A 11 -12.13 0.67 15.53
N GLY A 12 -12.50 0.11 14.37
CA GLY A 12 -13.64 -0.78 14.24
C GLY A 12 -13.58 -1.89 15.28
N LEU A 13 -14.72 -2.06 15.95
CA LEU A 13 -15.03 -3.15 16.85
C LEU A 13 -14.90 -4.49 16.10
N MET A 14 -13.73 -5.11 16.13
CA MET A 14 -13.46 -6.47 15.62
C MET A 14 -12.71 -7.28 16.69
N GLY A 15 -13.32 -7.33 17.87
CA GLY A 15 -12.93 -8.21 18.96
C GLY A 15 -14.08 -9.16 19.29
N ALA A 16 -14.22 -10.24 18.53
CA ALA A 16 -14.91 -11.45 18.99
C ALA A 16 -14.62 -12.61 18.03
N ILE A 17 -14.36 -13.78 18.63
CA ILE A 17 -14.23 -15.12 18.00
C ILE A 17 -12.83 -15.44 17.44
N ALA A 18 -11.88 -15.66 18.36
CA ALA A 18 -10.88 -16.73 18.22
C ALA A 18 -10.29 -17.10 19.60
N CYS A 19 -11.15 -17.59 20.50
CA CYS A 19 -10.71 -18.30 21.70
C CYS A 19 -11.29 -19.71 21.69
N SER A 20 -10.49 -20.69 21.31
CA SER A 20 -10.38 -21.95 22.05
C SER A 20 -9.23 -22.81 21.53
N ASN A 21 -8.52 -23.42 22.49
CA ASN A 21 -7.56 -24.50 22.38
C ASN A 21 -6.11 -24.21 21.93
N ARG A 22 -5.44 -23.36 22.73
CA ARG A 22 -4.04 -23.56 23.11
C ARG A 22 -3.95 -24.53 24.29
N GLN A 23 -3.73 -25.82 24.03
CA GLN A 23 -3.13 -26.74 25.01
C GLN A 23 -2.65 -28.01 24.30
N ALA A 24 -1.51 -27.91 23.61
CA ALA A 24 -0.60 -29.02 23.39
C ALA A 24 0.68 -28.50 22.72
N ARG A 25 1.82 -29.06 23.14
CA ARG A 25 3.17 -28.91 22.54
C ARG A 25 3.99 -27.75 23.07
N SER A 26 4.22 -27.78 24.38
CA SER A 26 5.58 -27.59 24.90
C SER A 26 6.37 -28.91 24.73
N ARG A 27 7.71 -28.80 24.73
CA ARG A 27 8.74 -29.85 24.60
C ARG A 27 9.28 -30.10 23.19
N ALA A 28 10.33 -29.36 22.84
CA ALA A 28 11.65 -29.91 22.52
C ALA A 28 12.57 -28.77 22.04
N ARG A 29 13.21 -28.07 22.99
CA ARG A 29 14.43 -27.29 22.75
C ARG A 29 15.53 -28.01 23.48
N SER A 30 16.41 -28.69 22.74
CA SER A 30 17.77 -29.04 23.19
C SER A 30 18.49 -29.67 22.00
N ILE A 31 19.73 -29.25 21.78
CA ILE A 31 20.73 -29.83 20.87
C ILE A 31 20.64 -29.37 19.41
N LEU A 32 21.34 -28.26 19.10
CA LEU A 32 22.47 -28.21 18.15
C LEU A 32 22.93 -26.75 18.03
N SER A 33 23.77 -26.38 18.98
CA SER A 33 24.80 -25.36 18.81
C SER A 33 25.94 -26.05 18.09
N GLU A 34 26.18 -25.72 16.82
CA GLU A 34 27.50 -25.56 16.19
C GLU A 34 27.35 -25.55 14.65
N MET A 35 28.09 -24.63 14.03
CA MET A 35 28.36 -24.49 12.59
C MET A 35 27.29 -23.83 11.71
N SER A 36 27.38 -22.49 11.56
CA SER A 36 27.58 -21.88 10.24
C SER A 36 27.99 -20.41 10.38
N ASP A 37 29.28 -20.14 10.24
CA ASP A 37 29.74 -18.88 9.68
C ASP A 37 29.42 -18.90 8.18
N ASP A 38 28.53 -18.01 7.73
CA ASP A 38 28.58 -17.45 6.37
C ASP A 38 27.63 -16.24 6.23
N ALA A 39 28.24 -15.08 6.47
CA ALA A 39 27.99 -13.75 5.88
C ALA A 39 26.55 -13.40 5.44
N ALA A 40 25.72 -13.03 6.42
CA ALA A 40 24.80 -11.91 6.24
C ALA A 40 25.62 -10.61 6.32
N THR A 41 25.71 -9.82 5.26
CA THR A 41 26.16 -8.44 5.39
C THR A 41 25.06 -7.66 6.11
N PRO A 42 25.30 -7.14 7.32
CA PRO A 42 24.32 -6.33 8.02
C PRO A 42 24.11 -5.03 7.26
N ILE A 43 22.92 -4.44 7.37
CA ILE A 43 22.77 -2.98 7.22
C ILE A 43 23.87 -2.39 8.09
N VAL A 44 24.89 -1.79 7.48
CA VAL A 44 26.11 -1.36 8.17
C VAL A 44 25.72 -0.59 9.43
N ALA A 45 25.89 -1.24 10.58
CA ALA A 45 25.88 -0.59 11.87
C ALA A 45 27.10 0.33 11.86
N ILE A 46 26.87 1.63 11.70
CA ILE A 46 27.91 2.62 11.95
C ILE A 46 28.04 2.65 13.47
N GLY A 47 28.85 1.73 14.00
CA GLY A 47 28.99 1.46 15.43
C GLY A 47 29.67 2.60 16.18
N THR A 48 28.93 3.69 16.40
CA THR A 48 29.40 4.87 17.14
C THR A 48 28.57 5.13 18.40
N GLY A 49 27.49 4.37 18.64
CA GLY A 49 26.53 4.67 19.71
C GLY A 49 25.89 6.06 19.57
N THR A 50 25.99 6.68 18.39
CA THR A 50 25.53 8.04 18.16
C THR A 50 24.01 8.08 18.07
N SER A 51 23.43 9.01 18.82
CA SER A 51 22.01 9.36 18.70
C SER A 51 21.81 10.27 17.50
N LEU A 52 20.99 9.85 16.54
CA LEU A 52 20.70 10.58 15.30
C LEU A 52 19.22 10.81 15.15
N ASP A 53 18.83 11.97 14.65
CA ASP A 53 17.48 12.16 14.13
C ASP A 53 17.29 11.39 12.80
N PRO A 54 16.05 11.21 12.32
CA PRO A 54 15.81 10.44 11.10
C PRO A 54 16.46 11.02 9.84
N ALA A 55 16.55 12.34 9.71
CA ALA A 55 17.16 12.97 8.54
C ALA A 55 18.68 12.75 8.54
N GLN A 56 19.33 12.86 9.69
CA GLN A 56 20.76 12.56 9.87
C GLN A 56 21.05 11.09 9.57
N TYR A 57 20.24 10.18 10.09
CA TYR A 57 20.39 8.75 9.82
C TYR A 57 20.28 8.44 8.32
N LEU A 58 19.24 8.96 7.65
CA LEU A 58 19.07 8.81 6.20
C LEU A 58 20.27 9.40 5.43
N LYS A 59 20.81 10.54 5.88
CA LYS A 59 21.94 11.18 5.21
C LYS A 59 23.20 10.32 5.20
N GLN A 60 23.43 9.58 6.29
CA GLN A 60 24.60 8.70 6.47
C GLN A 60 24.52 7.40 5.67
N LEU A 61 23.32 6.95 5.31
CA LEU A 61 23.16 5.74 4.51
C LEU A 61 23.51 5.99 3.02
N PRO A 62 24.03 4.97 2.32
CA PRO A 62 24.14 5.01 0.87
C PRO A 62 22.75 5.16 0.23
N ALA A 63 22.57 6.24 -0.52
CA ALA A 63 21.34 6.50 -1.24
C ALA A 63 21.16 5.48 -2.39
N PRO A 64 19.93 5.00 -2.63
CA PRO A 64 19.68 4.07 -3.72
C PRO A 64 19.86 4.73 -5.10
N LYS A 65 20.38 3.95 -6.06
CA LYS A 65 20.70 4.44 -7.41
C LYS A 65 19.56 4.17 -8.40
N PHE A 66 18.72 5.17 -8.60
CA PHE A 66 17.67 5.12 -9.60
C PHE A 66 18.22 5.16 -11.05
N LYS A 67 17.54 4.46 -11.97
CA LYS A 67 17.88 4.51 -13.40
C LYS A 67 17.61 5.90 -13.95
N ARG A 68 18.62 6.56 -14.53
CA ARG A 68 18.43 7.86 -15.18
C ARG A 68 17.29 7.80 -16.21
N GLY A 69 16.33 8.72 -16.08
CA GLY A 69 15.19 8.84 -16.99
C GLY A 69 14.08 7.81 -16.79
N HIS A 70 14.04 7.07 -15.67
CA HIS A 70 12.88 6.25 -15.32
C HIS A 70 11.62 7.12 -15.18
N THR A 71 10.45 6.48 -15.33
CA THR A 71 9.13 7.13 -15.24
C THR A 71 8.23 6.51 -14.17
N LEU A 72 8.79 5.67 -13.29
CA LEU A 72 8.06 5.22 -12.11
C LEU A 72 7.61 6.43 -11.28
N PRO A 73 6.36 6.44 -10.77
CA PRO A 73 5.89 7.52 -9.92
C PRO A 73 6.67 7.53 -8.59
N PRO A 74 6.84 8.70 -7.97
CA PRO A 74 7.53 8.79 -6.69
C PRO A 74 6.80 8.00 -5.61
N LEU A 75 7.54 7.43 -4.68
CA LEU A 75 6.97 6.79 -3.49
C LEU A 75 6.25 7.83 -2.64
N THR A 76 5.23 7.43 -1.89
CA THR A 76 4.52 8.35 -0.99
C THR A 76 4.43 7.75 0.40
N ARG A 77 3.88 8.53 1.33
CA ARG A 77 3.68 8.13 2.70
C ARG A 77 2.27 8.52 3.15
N PHE A 78 1.75 7.81 4.13
CA PHE A 78 0.53 8.16 4.81
C PHE A 78 0.65 7.91 6.31
N GLY A 79 0.05 8.80 7.10
CA GLY A 79 0.10 8.79 8.57
C GLY A 79 0.42 10.18 9.11
N TRP A 80 0.83 10.25 10.38
CA TRP A 80 1.28 11.50 11.00
C TRP A 80 2.51 12.06 10.28
N THR A 81 2.55 13.37 10.05
CA THR A 81 3.58 14.08 9.29
C THR A 81 4.99 13.82 9.82
N LEU A 82 5.94 13.56 8.92
CA LEU A 82 7.36 13.50 9.28
C LEU A 82 7.95 14.91 9.51
N PRO A 83 9.03 15.04 10.30
CA PRO A 83 9.76 16.30 10.42
C PRO A 83 10.18 16.86 9.06
N PHE A 84 10.20 18.18 8.91
CA PHE A 84 10.53 18.85 7.65
C PHE A 84 11.80 18.31 6.98
N ASP A 85 12.91 18.24 7.71
CA ASP A 85 14.20 17.78 7.16
C ASP A 85 14.17 16.32 6.69
N SER A 86 13.40 15.46 7.36
CA SER A 86 13.22 14.07 6.92
C SER A 86 12.42 13.99 5.63
N ARG A 87 11.39 14.83 5.47
CA ARG A 87 10.59 14.91 4.24
C ARG A 87 11.43 15.37 3.06
N VAL A 88 12.28 16.38 3.27
CA VAL A 88 13.21 16.89 2.24
C VAL A 88 14.23 15.82 1.87
N GLU A 89 14.87 15.17 2.85
CA GLU A 89 15.87 14.13 2.59
C GLU A 89 15.27 12.94 1.81
N LEU A 90 14.08 12.48 2.21
CA LEU A 90 13.38 11.40 1.50
C LEU A 90 13.07 11.77 0.05
N ALA A 91 12.66 13.01 -0.20
CA ALA A 91 12.40 13.50 -1.55
C ALA A 91 13.69 13.65 -2.38
N ASP A 92 14.78 14.09 -1.74
CA ASP A 92 16.05 14.37 -2.41
C ASP A 92 16.80 13.11 -2.85
N ARG A 93 16.82 12.08 -2.00
CA ARG A 93 17.75 10.95 -2.17
C ARG A 93 17.10 9.58 -2.17
N TRP A 94 15.84 9.49 -1.75
CA TRP A 94 15.16 8.21 -1.53
C TRP A 94 13.96 7.98 -2.47
N GLY A 95 13.76 8.83 -3.47
CA GLY A 95 12.72 8.62 -4.49
C GLY A 95 11.30 8.77 -3.96
N TYR A 96 11.12 9.43 -2.82
CA TYR A 96 9.80 9.80 -2.31
C TYR A 96 9.32 11.12 -2.91
N ALA A 97 8.02 11.31 -2.91
CA ALA A 97 7.38 12.60 -3.10
C ALA A 97 7.62 13.47 -1.86
N LEU A 98 7.75 14.77 -2.06
CA LEU A 98 7.80 15.71 -0.95
C LEU A 98 6.41 15.77 -0.31
N GLU A 99 6.29 15.29 0.92
CA GLU A 99 5.03 15.30 1.65
C GLU A 99 4.68 16.73 2.08
N TRP A 100 3.53 17.23 1.60
CA TRP A 100 3.04 18.57 1.97
C TRP A 100 2.90 18.73 3.48
N GLY A 101 2.26 17.75 4.13
CA GLY A 101 1.97 17.77 5.56
C GLY A 101 0.79 16.85 5.89
N PRO A 102 0.07 17.13 6.98
CA PRO A 102 -1.11 16.35 7.37
C PRO A 102 -2.28 16.59 6.39
N TYR A 103 -3.49 16.11 6.72
CA TYR A 103 -4.68 16.33 5.88
C TYR A 103 -4.85 17.79 5.44
N ALA A 104 -5.02 18.00 4.14
CA ALA A 104 -5.29 19.29 3.52
C ALA A 104 -6.75 19.67 3.74
N THR A 105 -6.99 20.45 4.80
CA THR A 105 -8.27 21.13 5.07
C THR A 105 -8.20 22.57 4.57
N VAL A 106 -9.36 23.21 4.40
CA VAL A 106 -9.44 24.63 3.97
C VAL A 106 -8.65 25.52 4.94
N ASP A 107 -8.88 25.35 6.25
CA ASP A 107 -8.25 26.19 7.28
C ASP A 107 -6.74 25.96 7.37
N ARG A 108 -6.29 24.70 7.23
CA ARG A 108 -4.85 24.39 7.30
C ARG A 108 -4.11 24.97 6.10
N VAL A 109 -4.69 24.86 4.90
CA VAL A 109 -4.10 25.47 3.71
C VAL A 109 -4.07 26.98 3.84
N ALA A 110 -5.17 27.61 4.27
CA ALA A 110 -5.21 29.06 4.49
C ALA A 110 -4.15 29.53 5.51
N SER A 111 -3.98 28.79 6.62
CA SER A 111 -2.96 29.06 7.64
C SER A 111 -1.54 28.96 7.07
N ALA A 112 -1.24 27.90 6.31
CA ALA A 112 0.05 27.73 5.65
C ALA A 112 0.33 28.87 4.65
N LEU A 113 -0.67 29.28 3.88
CA LEU A 113 -0.53 30.40 2.92
C LEU A 113 -0.34 31.76 3.61
N GLY A 114 -0.90 31.93 4.82
CA GLY A 114 -0.75 33.13 5.63
C GLY A 114 0.58 33.20 6.40
N ASN A 115 1.31 32.09 6.51
CA ASN A 115 2.57 32.01 7.25
C ASN A 115 3.69 31.37 6.42
N PRO A 116 4.53 32.19 5.73
CA PRO A 116 5.66 31.69 4.94
C PRO A 116 6.70 30.88 5.75
N GLN A 117 6.69 30.98 7.08
CA GLN A 117 7.60 30.24 7.95
C GLN A 117 7.06 28.86 8.36
N SER A 118 5.80 28.54 8.06
CA SER A 118 5.24 27.21 8.30
C SER A 118 5.98 26.15 7.47
N GLU A 119 6.05 24.92 7.96
CA GLU A 119 6.72 23.84 7.21
C GLU A 119 6.00 23.54 5.90
N GLU A 120 4.67 23.60 5.87
CA GLU A 120 3.86 23.42 4.67
C GLU A 120 4.15 24.49 3.62
N ALA A 121 4.33 25.76 4.04
CA ALA A 121 4.72 26.85 3.14
C ALA A 121 6.12 26.64 2.56
N LYS A 122 7.08 26.21 3.38
CA LYS A 122 8.44 25.88 2.95
C LYS A 122 8.46 24.70 1.97
N VAL A 123 7.65 23.67 2.22
CA VAL A 123 7.48 22.53 1.30
C VAL A 123 6.91 22.98 -0.05
N MET A 124 5.87 23.82 -0.05
CA MET A 124 5.34 24.38 -1.30
C MET A 124 6.38 25.20 -2.04
N ALA A 125 7.18 26.01 -1.33
CA ALA A 125 8.26 26.79 -1.94
C ALA A 125 9.33 25.90 -2.60
N LEU A 126 9.74 24.79 -1.96
CA LEU A 126 10.66 23.81 -2.55
C LEU A 126 10.07 23.17 -3.82
N ALA A 127 8.82 22.71 -3.76
CA ALA A 127 8.11 22.13 -4.90
C ALA A 127 7.94 23.12 -6.05
N ALA A 128 7.68 24.40 -5.75
CA ALA A 128 7.59 25.45 -6.76
C ALA A 128 8.94 25.75 -7.42
N ALA A 129 10.02 25.79 -6.62
CA ALA A 129 11.36 26.09 -7.11
C ALA A 129 11.95 24.97 -7.99
N ASN A 130 11.64 23.70 -7.67
CA ASN A 130 12.11 22.56 -8.46
C ASN A 130 11.11 21.38 -8.45
N PRO A 131 10.02 21.46 -9.23
CA PRO A 131 8.94 20.47 -9.19
C PRO A 131 9.34 19.09 -9.72
N LYS A 132 10.43 19.00 -10.49
CA LYS A 132 10.97 17.70 -10.96
C LYS A 132 11.68 16.95 -9.83
N ARG A 133 12.39 17.67 -8.97
CA ARG A 133 13.08 17.11 -7.79
C ARG A 133 12.10 16.92 -6.63
N TYR A 134 11.35 17.96 -6.31
CA TYR A 134 10.40 17.99 -5.20
C TYR A 134 8.98 17.77 -5.71
N GLN A 135 8.68 16.53 -6.10
CA GLN A 135 7.35 16.13 -6.54
C GLN A 135 6.40 16.16 -5.35
N LEU A 136 5.49 17.13 -5.28
CA LEU A 136 4.63 17.32 -4.11
C LEU A 136 3.53 16.25 -4.02
N ALA A 137 3.38 15.66 -2.83
CA ALA A 137 2.27 14.78 -2.47
C ALA A 137 1.35 15.43 -1.43
N VAL A 138 0.04 15.36 -1.68
CA VAL A 138 -1.00 15.95 -0.80
C VAL A 138 -2.00 14.88 -0.37
N ILE A 139 -2.29 14.82 0.93
CA ILE A 139 -3.33 13.95 1.49
C ILE A 139 -4.60 14.76 1.70
N LEU A 140 -5.71 14.30 1.11
CA LEU A 140 -7.01 14.96 1.22
C LEU A 140 -7.61 14.79 2.61
N SER A 141 -8.44 15.75 3.05
CA SER A 141 -9.23 15.60 4.26
C SER A 141 -10.28 14.48 4.14
N PRO A 142 -10.49 13.65 5.18
CA PRO A 142 -11.61 12.71 5.24
C PRO A 142 -12.94 13.37 5.64
N GLU A 143 -12.95 14.67 5.99
CA GLU A 143 -14.15 15.40 6.42
C GLU A 143 -15.34 15.19 5.49
N LEU A 144 -16.54 15.09 6.04
CA LEU A 144 -17.77 14.98 5.26
C LEU A 144 -18.67 16.19 5.54
N PRO A 145 -19.48 16.62 4.57
CA PRO A 145 -20.48 17.63 4.84
C PRO A 145 -21.49 17.09 5.87
N THR A 146 -22.02 17.98 6.70
CA THR A 146 -23.02 17.66 7.71
C THR A 146 -24.44 18.01 7.26
N THR A 147 -24.58 18.60 6.07
CA THR A 147 -25.85 19.03 5.47
C THR A 147 -25.97 18.59 4.00
N PRO A 148 -27.20 18.46 3.47
CA PRO A 148 -28.47 18.52 4.19
C PRO A 148 -28.68 17.30 5.10
N ASP A 149 -29.64 17.38 6.01
CA ASP A 149 -29.99 16.33 6.99
C ASP A 149 -30.33 14.96 6.37
N ALA A 150 -30.67 14.93 5.07
CA ALA A 150 -30.95 13.72 4.29
C ALA A 150 -29.71 12.88 3.93
N ILE A 151 -28.50 13.27 4.35
CA ILE A 151 -27.29 12.46 4.21
C ILE A 151 -27.26 11.23 5.14
N TRP A 152 -28.09 11.24 6.19
CA TRP A 152 -28.13 10.19 7.21
C TRP A 152 -29.26 9.20 6.96
N LEU A 153 -29.04 7.94 7.29
CA LEU A 153 -30.08 6.90 7.27
C LEU A 153 -31.21 7.23 8.26
N ARG A 154 -32.46 6.96 7.84
CA ARG A 154 -33.66 7.24 8.61
C ARG A 154 -34.61 6.04 8.68
N ASN A 155 -35.37 5.94 9.77
CA ASN A 155 -36.45 4.96 9.90
C ASN A 155 -37.69 5.40 9.11
N GLU A 156 -38.73 4.58 9.12
CA GLU A 156 -40.05 4.87 8.52
C GLU A 156 -40.73 6.14 9.06
N ARG A 157 -40.36 6.59 10.27
CA ARG A 157 -40.87 7.84 10.88
C ARG A 157 -40.05 9.07 10.45
N GLY A 158 -39.02 8.90 9.63
CA GLY A 158 -38.11 9.96 9.21
C GLY A 158 -37.08 10.35 10.28
N GLU A 159 -36.93 9.58 11.36
CA GLU A 159 -35.98 9.82 12.44
C GLU A 159 -34.64 9.13 12.16
N LEU A 160 -33.54 9.62 12.74
CA LEU A 160 -32.25 8.94 12.64
C LEU A 160 -32.32 7.52 13.22
N LEU A 161 -31.73 6.55 12.51
CA LEU A 161 -31.65 5.17 13.00
C LEU A 161 -30.86 5.10 14.32
N ASP A 162 -31.53 4.68 15.39
CA ASP A 162 -30.99 4.59 16.75
C ASP A 162 -30.36 5.90 17.26
N GLY A 163 -30.84 7.05 16.76
CA GLY A 163 -30.29 8.38 17.07
C GLY A 163 -28.91 8.64 16.47
N LYS A 164 -28.43 7.80 15.54
CA LYS A 164 -27.07 7.85 14.99
C LYS A 164 -27.02 8.49 13.60
N LYS A 165 -25.98 9.27 13.36
CA LYS A 165 -25.63 9.82 12.04
C LYS A 165 -24.85 8.78 11.24
N ILE A 166 -25.58 7.91 10.53
CA ILE A 166 -25.00 6.86 9.67
C ILE A 166 -25.14 7.29 8.21
N TRP A 167 -24.03 7.37 7.49
CA TRP A 167 -24.01 7.88 6.11
C TRP A 167 -24.82 6.98 5.16
N SER A 168 -25.77 7.59 4.42
CA SER A 168 -26.68 6.86 3.53
C SER A 168 -26.03 6.52 2.18
N PRO A 169 -26.28 5.32 1.61
CA PRO A 169 -25.95 5.04 0.20
C PRO A 169 -26.73 5.96 -0.76
N GLU A 170 -27.86 6.49 -0.31
CA GLU A 170 -28.73 7.43 -1.04
C GLU A 170 -28.48 8.89 -0.65
N ALA A 171 -27.29 9.21 -0.16
CA ALA A 171 -26.90 10.59 0.14
C ALA A 171 -27.20 11.54 -1.05
N PRO A 172 -27.84 12.69 -0.81
CA PRO A 172 -28.33 13.58 -1.86
C PRO A 172 -27.20 14.25 -2.63
N LEU A 173 -27.49 14.63 -3.88
CA LEU A 173 -26.52 15.25 -4.78
C LEU A 173 -25.79 16.45 -4.17
N ALA A 174 -26.51 17.33 -3.45
CA ALA A 174 -25.93 18.50 -2.80
C ALA A 174 -24.82 18.13 -1.80
N ALA A 175 -24.98 17.03 -1.07
CA ALA A 175 -23.94 16.52 -0.16
C ALA A 175 -22.74 15.98 -0.92
N LEU A 176 -22.96 15.24 -2.02
CA LEU A 176 -21.85 14.72 -2.83
C LEU A 176 -21.03 15.86 -3.46
N GLN A 177 -21.70 16.93 -3.91
CA GLN A 177 -21.05 18.15 -4.40
C GLN A 177 -20.28 18.88 -3.29
N ALA A 178 -20.86 18.99 -2.09
CA ALA A 178 -20.19 19.58 -0.94
C ALA A 178 -18.95 18.76 -0.51
N ALA A 179 -19.07 17.43 -0.47
CA ALA A 179 -17.96 16.53 -0.21
C ALA A 179 -16.84 16.69 -1.23
N ALA A 180 -17.18 16.81 -2.53
CA ALA A 180 -16.22 17.09 -3.59
C ALA A 180 -15.50 18.43 -3.40
N LYS A 181 -16.25 19.50 -3.04
CA LYS A 181 -15.69 20.83 -2.75
C LYS A 181 -14.70 20.82 -1.59
N LEU A 182 -15.03 20.12 -0.50
CA LEU A 182 -14.15 19.97 0.67
C LEU A 182 -12.78 19.36 0.33
N ARG A 183 -12.69 18.48 -0.68
CA ARG A 183 -11.40 17.97 -1.18
C ARG A 183 -10.77 18.87 -2.25
N SER A 184 -11.55 19.42 -3.17
CA SER A 184 -10.99 20.12 -4.34
C SER A 184 -10.48 21.52 -4.02
N ASP A 185 -11.08 22.22 -3.06
CA ASP A 185 -10.72 23.62 -2.80
C ASP A 185 -9.35 23.78 -2.13
N PRO A 186 -8.97 22.97 -1.12
CA PRO A 186 -7.60 22.94 -0.61
C PRO A 186 -6.57 22.64 -1.71
N LEU A 187 -6.88 21.71 -2.62
CA LEU A 187 -6.00 21.38 -3.75
C LEU A 187 -5.78 22.58 -4.68
N LYS A 188 -6.85 23.30 -5.05
CA LYS A 188 -6.73 24.50 -5.91
C LYS A 188 -5.86 25.57 -5.27
N GLN A 189 -6.00 25.77 -3.96
CA GLN A 189 -5.20 26.73 -3.21
C GLN A 189 -3.72 26.33 -3.16
N ILE A 190 -3.40 25.06 -2.85
CA ILE A 190 -2.03 24.56 -2.89
C ILE A 190 -1.45 24.67 -4.30
N ARG A 191 -2.21 24.25 -5.32
CA ARG A 191 -1.79 24.27 -6.73
C ARG A 191 -1.48 25.67 -7.25
N SER A 192 -2.12 26.70 -6.69
CA SER A 192 -1.81 28.10 -7.01
C SER A 192 -0.39 28.52 -6.60
N LYS A 193 0.27 27.75 -5.72
CA LYS A 193 1.63 28.00 -5.24
C LYS A 193 2.65 27.00 -5.76
N ALA A 194 2.28 25.73 -5.90
CA ALA A 194 3.19 24.68 -6.31
C ALA A 194 2.48 23.58 -7.13
N PRO A 195 3.13 22.99 -8.15
CA PRO A 195 2.58 21.82 -8.85
C PRO A 195 2.40 20.64 -7.89
N ILE A 196 1.27 19.93 -8.03
CA ILE A 196 0.96 18.74 -7.23
C ILE A 196 1.16 17.50 -8.10
N SER A 197 2.04 16.59 -7.68
CA SER A 197 2.37 15.37 -8.44
C SER A 197 1.49 14.19 -8.05
N VAL A 198 1.25 13.98 -6.75
CA VAL A 198 0.45 12.85 -6.24
C VAL A 198 -0.60 13.35 -5.27
N VAL A 199 -1.82 12.83 -5.40
CA VAL A 199 -2.92 13.08 -4.44
C VAL A 199 -3.32 11.75 -3.81
N LEU A 200 -3.35 11.69 -2.48
CA LEU A 200 -3.87 10.56 -1.72
C LEU A 200 -5.20 10.93 -1.10
N ASN A 201 -6.18 10.03 -1.06
CA ASN A 201 -7.38 10.25 -0.26
C ASN A 201 -7.05 10.24 1.25
N GLY A 202 -7.96 10.75 2.07
CA GLY A 202 -7.80 10.81 3.52
C GLY A 202 -8.06 9.50 4.27
N GLY A 203 -7.94 8.34 3.63
CA GLY A 203 -8.37 7.05 4.20
C GLY A 203 -9.86 6.77 3.99
N GLU A 204 -10.47 6.01 4.90
CA GLU A 204 -11.87 5.58 4.82
C GLU A 204 -12.84 6.66 5.32
N TYR A 205 -13.90 6.93 4.57
CA TYR A 205 -14.97 7.86 4.95
C TYR A 205 -16.26 7.57 4.16
N GLY A 206 -17.36 8.15 4.63
CA GLY A 206 -18.66 8.12 3.97
C GLY A 206 -19.34 6.77 4.09
N LEU A 207 -19.90 6.28 2.99
CA LEU A 207 -20.48 4.94 2.92
C LEU A 207 -19.41 3.90 3.24
N THR A 208 -19.73 2.98 4.17
CA THR A 208 -18.86 1.87 4.59
C THR A 208 -19.24 0.55 3.90
N VAL A 209 -18.46 -0.50 4.13
CA VAL A 209 -18.63 -1.83 3.54
C VAL A 209 -19.92 -2.50 3.99
N LEU A 210 -20.39 -3.47 3.20
CA LEU A 210 -21.68 -4.13 3.39
C LEU A 210 -21.88 -4.67 4.81
N GLY A 211 -20.90 -5.41 5.34
CA GLY A 211 -20.97 -6.02 6.67
C GLY A 211 -21.15 -5.01 7.80
N GLY A 212 -20.72 -3.76 7.60
CA GLY A 212 -20.89 -2.67 8.57
C GLY A 212 -22.22 -1.92 8.44
N ILE A 213 -22.90 -1.99 7.30
CA ILE A 213 -24.03 -1.09 7.00
C ILE A 213 -25.36 -1.80 6.71
N GLN A 214 -25.33 -3.07 6.29
CA GLN A 214 -26.51 -3.76 5.74
C GLN A 214 -27.74 -3.67 6.65
N LYS A 215 -27.60 -4.03 7.94
CA LYS A 215 -28.72 -4.04 8.90
C LYS A 215 -29.36 -2.67 9.08
N SER A 216 -28.57 -1.60 8.96
CA SER A 216 -29.08 -0.23 9.02
C SER A 216 -29.80 0.13 7.71
N CYS A 217 -29.23 -0.23 6.56
CA CYS A 217 -29.86 -0.01 5.26
C CYS A 217 -31.19 -0.75 5.08
N GLU A 218 -31.35 -1.94 5.67
CA GLU A 218 -32.61 -2.71 5.63
C GLU A 218 -33.77 -2.02 6.38
N ARG A 219 -33.47 -1.08 7.28
CA ARG A 219 -34.44 -0.33 8.08
C ARG A 219 -34.80 1.04 7.49
N ASP A 220 -34.12 1.44 6.41
CA ASP A 220 -34.35 2.72 5.74
C ASP A 220 -35.21 2.50 4.47
N PRO A 221 -36.46 2.98 4.44
CA PRO A 221 -37.37 2.72 3.33
C PRO A 221 -36.90 3.35 2.01
N GLN A 222 -36.15 4.46 2.05
CA GLN A 222 -35.57 5.06 0.86
C GLN A 222 -34.51 4.13 0.27
N VAL A 223 -33.66 3.55 1.11
CA VAL A 223 -32.60 2.62 0.68
C VAL A 223 -33.20 1.32 0.17
N VAL A 224 -34.18 0.74 0.87
CA VAL A 224 -34.87 -0.48 0.43
C VAL A 224 -35.55 -0.26 -0.91
N SER A 225 -36.25 0.86 -1.09
CA SER A 225 -36.89 1.24 -2.35
C SER A 225 -35.87 1.43 -3.48
N ALA A 226 -34.75 2.11 -3.21
CA ALA A 226 -33.70 2.37 -4.20
C ALA A 226 -32.94 1.09 -4.61
N ARG A 227 -32.66 0.18 -3.67
CA ARG A 227 -32.02 -1.11 -3.96
C ARG A 227 -32.90 -1.97 -4.87
N ARG A 228 -34.22 -1.99 -4.61
CA ARG A 228 -35.16 -2.94 -5.20
C ARG A 228 -34.69 -4.39 -4.93
N ASN A 229 -34.70 -5.23 -5.95
CA ASN A 229 -34.29 -6.63 -5.88
C ASN A 229 -32.79 -6.87 -6.16
N ARG A 230 -31.98 -5.81 -6.30
CA ARG A 230 -30.54 -5.96 -6.55
C ARG A 230 -29.82 -6.60 -5.37
N ASP A 231 -28.80 -7.41 -5.65
CA ASP A 231 -27.93 -7.94 -4.61
C ASP A 231 -27.34 -6.81 -3.73
N TRP A 232 -27.20 -7.06 -2.43
CA TRP A 232 -26.73 -6.06 -1.47
C TRP A 232 -25.27 -5.66 -1.73
N PHE A 233 -24.40 -6.62 -2.05
CA PHE A 233 -23.00 -6.35 -2.33
C PHE A 233 -22.86 -5.56 -3.62
N GLU A 234 -23.62 -5.92 -4.67
CA GLU A 234 -23.69 -5.15 -5.91
C GLU A 234 -24.16 -3.71 -5.66
N TYR A 235 -25.27 -3.54 -4.94
CA TYR A 235 -25.87 -2.25 -4.67
C TYR A 235 -24.94 -1.32 -3.88
N ILE A 236 -24.40 -1.79 -2.74
CA ILE A 236 -23.51 -0.98 -1.90
C ILE A 236 -22.23 -0.62 -2.66
N SER A 237 -21.66 -1.55 -3.43
CA SER A 237 -20.47 -1.28 -4.24
C SER A 237 -20.73 -0.23 -5.33
N ALA A 238 -21.85 -0.33 -6.04
CA ALA A 238 -22.25 0.65 -7.05
C ALA A 238 -22.51 2.02 -6.44
N ARG A 239 -23.16 2.09 -5.27
CA ARG A 239 -23.43 3.35 -4.56
C ARG A 239 -22.15 3.97 -4.01
N LYS A 240 -21.22 3.19 -3.47
CA LYS A 240 -19.90 3.70 -3.05
C LYS A 240 -19.16 4.32 -4.22
N ALA A 241 -19.06 3.60 -5.35
CA ALA A 241 -18.40 4.13 -6.55
C ALA A 241 -19.11 5.39 -7.09
N TYR A 242 -20.45 5.43 -7.08
CA TYR A 242 -21.19 6.61 -7.48
C TYR A 242 -20.84 7.83 -6.61
N GLN A 243 -20.83 7.69 -5.29
CA GLN A 243 -20.50 8.78 -4.39
C GLN A 243 -19.04 9.25 -4.54
N GLU A 244 -18.10 8.31 -4.59
CA GLU A 244 -16.67 8.64 -4.77
C GLU A 244 -16.35 9.24 -6.14
N SER A 245 -17.20 9.00 -7.15
CA SER A 245 -17.01 9.58 -8.49
C SER A 245 -17.05 11.11 -8.50
N PHE A 246 -17.83 11.73 -7.60
CA PHE A 246 -17.90 13.19 -7.47
C PHE A 246 -16.57 13.76 -6.94
N ILE A 247 -16.04 13.14 -5.90
CA ILE A 247 -14.75 13.51 -5.30
C ILE A 247 -13.64 13.28 -6.32
N THR A 248 -13.60 12.10 -6.93
CA THR A 248 -12.62 11.74 -7.96
C THR A 248 -12.64 12.76 -9.08
N LYS A 249 -13.81 13.06 -9.66
CA LYS A 249 -13.93 14.04 -10.75
C LYS A 249 -13.41 15.42 -10.32
N ALA A 250 -13.78 15.89 -9.14
CA ALA A 250 -13.35 17.20 -8.65
C ALA A 250 -11.83 17.26 -8.36
N VAL A 251 -11.24 16.20 -7.81
CA VAL A 251 -9.79 16.08 -7.62
C VAL A 251 -9.09 16.12 -8.98
N ARG A 252 -9.57 15.33 -9.95
CA ARG A 252 -8.99 15.29 -11.30
C ARG A 252 -9.08 16.65 -12.01
N GLN A 253 -10.15 17.40 -11.78
CA GLN A 253 -10.32 18.75 -12.32
C GLN A 253 -9.46 19.80 -11.59
N ALA A 254 -9.28 19.68 -10.28
CA ALA A 254 -8.43 20.58 -9.51
C ALA A 254 -6.96 20.45 -9.87
N VAL A 255 -6.50 19.21 -10.14
CA VAL A 255 -5.11 18.89 -10.49
C VAL A 255 -5.06 17.97 -11.72
N PRO A 256 -5.35 18.49 -12.93
CA PRO A 256 -5.37 17.72 -14.17
C PRO A 256 -3.98 17.23 -14.61
N ASP A 257 -2.93 17.93 -14.18
CA ASP A 257 -1.51 17.69 -14.48
C ASP A 257 -0.80 16.76 -13.47
N ARG A 258 -1.53 16.22 -12.48
CA ARG A 258 -0.99 15.24 -11.53
C ARG A 258 -0.54 13.96 -12.27
N GLN A 259 0.40 13.26 -11.66
CA GLN A 259 0.77 11.90 -12.11
C GLN A 259 -0.24 10.86 -11.62
N MET A 260 -0.72 10.98 -10.38
CA MET A 260 -1.63 10.01 -9.77
C MET A 260 -2.59 10.64 -8.75
N TYR A 261 -3.82 10.14 -8.75
CA TYR A 261 -4.73 10.14 -7.61
C TYR A 261 -4.93 8.70 -7.12
N VAL A 262 -4.67 8.47 -5.83
CA VAL A 262 -4.75 7.14 -5.22
C VAL A 262 -5.81 7.15 -4.11
N TYR A 263 -6.75 6.20 -4.20
CA TYR A 263 -7.81 6.01 -3.20
C TYR A 263 -7.53 4.79 -2.31
N TYR A 264 -7.74 4.92 -1.00
CA TYR A 264 -7.62 3.87 0.01
C TYR A 264 -8.97 3.26 0.39
N PRO A 265 -9.08 1.92 0.35
CA PRO A 265 -8.48 1.03 -0.64
C PRO A 265 -9.34 1.03 -1.93
N ALA A 266 -8.69 0.90 -3.08
CA ALA A 266 -9.37 0.66 -4.37
C ALA A 266 -8.81 -0.61 -5.01
N ASP A 267 -8.88 -1.70 -4.28
CA ASP A 267 -8.34 -2.99 -4.69
C ASP A 267 -9.40 -4.01 -5.10
N SER A 268 -8.90 -5.16 -5.55
CA SER A 268 -9.72 -6.31 -5.97
C SER A 268 -9.86 -7.35 -4.87
N ASN A 269 -9.84 -6.88 -3.61
CA ASN A 269 -9.88 -7.64 -2.38
C ASN A 269 -8.86 -8.81 -2.30
N PRO A 270 -7.80 -8.69 -1.48
CA PRO A 270 -6.84 -9.79 -1.26
C PRO A 270 -7.48 -11.09 -0.73
N HIS A 271 -8.65 -11.04 -0.11
CA HIS A 271 -9.35 -12.19 0.50
C HIS A 271 -10.45 -12.80 -0.36
N ARG A 272 -10.63 -12.37 -1.61
CA ARG A 272 -11.67 -12.90 -2.50
C ARG A 272 -11.67 -14.43 -2.55
N GLY A 273 -12.84 -15.04 -2.37
CA GLY A 273 -13.03 -16.49 -2.46
C GLY A 273 -12.35 -17.32 -1.37
N ARG A 274 -11.78 -16.69 -0.32
CA ARG A 274 -11.11 -17.41 0.78
C ARG A 274 -12.08 -18.08 1.74
N TYR A 275 -13.21 -17.45 2.03
CA TYR A 275 -14.25 -17.91 2.97
C TYR A 275 -15.62 -17.37 2.55
N GLY A 276 -16.72 -17.97 2.98
CA GLY A 276 -18.07 -17.45 2.70
C GLY A 276 -18.32 -16.11 3.41
N GLY A 277 -18.82 -15.10 2.71
CA GLY A 277 -19.04 -13.76 3.28
C GLY A 277 -17.87 -12.78 3.13
N TRP A 278 -16.84 -13.11 2.34
CA TRP A 278 -15.71 -12.21 2.06
C TRP A 278 -16.16 -10.87 1.44
N GLU A 279 -17.27 -10.90 0.70
CA GLU A 279 -17.91 -9.74 0.06
C GLU A 279 -18.44 -8.71 1.07
N GLN A 280 -18.65 -9.09 2.34
CA GLN A 280 -19.09 -8.17 3.38
C GLN A 280 -18.04 -7.10 3.73
N TRP A 281 -16.77 -7.36 3.44
CA TRP A 281 -15.63 -6.57 3.92
C TRP A 281 -14.87 -5.85 2.81
N CYS A 282 -15.50 -5.69 1.65
CA CYS A 282 -14.92 -4.99 0.51
C CYS A 282 -16.01 -4.35 -0.34
N TYR A 283 -15.59 -3.77 -1.46
CA TYR A 283 -16.46 -3.38 -2.55
C TYR A 283 -16.10 -4.20 -3.79
N ASP A 284 -17.07 -4.44 -4.65
CA ASP A 284 -16.83 -5.09 -5.94
C ASP A 284 -15.94 -4.18 -6.81
N TYR A 285 -14.75 -4.69 -7.13
CA TYR A 285 -13.74 -3.99 -7.90
C TYR A 285 -14.24 -3.50 -9.25
N LYS A 286 -15.22 -4.19 -9.86
CA LYS A 286 -15.79 -3.78 -11.14
C LYS A 286 -16.32 -2.35 -11.10
N TYR A 287 -16.85 -1.90 -9.95
CA TYR A 287 -17.31 -0.53 -9.75
C TYR A 287 -16.20 0.39 -9.27
N MET A 288 -15.35 -0.08 -8.35
CA MET A 288 -14.34 0.78 -7.70
C MET A 288 -13.14 1.11 -8.58
N ARG A 289 -12.86 0.31 -9.63
CA ARG A 289 -11.63 0.41 -10.44
C ARG A 289 -11.34 1.76 -11.09
N LYS A 290 -12.34 2.66 -11.22
CA LYS A 290 -12.16 4.01 -11.82
C LYS A 290 -12.05 5.16 -10.82
N ILE A 291 -12.24 4.87 -9.53
CA ILE A 291 -12.14 5.86 -8.44
C ILE A 291 -10.68 6.25 -8.21
N SER A 292 -9.77 5.28 -8.29
CA SER A 292 -8.33 5.52 -8.27
C SER A 292 -7.76 5.53 -9.69
N ASP A 293 -6.64 6.23 -9.91
CA ASP A 293 -5.91 6.16 -11.19
C ASP A 293 -5.22 4.81 -11.39
N ARG A 294 -5.00 4.04 -10.31
CA ARG A 294 -4.48 2.67 -10.29
C ARG A 294 -5.12 1.85 -9.18
N PRO A 295 -5.26 0.52 -9.32
CA PRO A 295 -5.53 -0.34 -8.16
C PRO A 295 -4.56 -0.07 -7.02
N SER A 296 -5.07 -0.08 -5.80
CA SER A 296 -4.35 0.32 -4.58
C SER A 296 -4.79 -0.52 -3.38
N SER A 297 -4.17 -1.68 -3.23
CA SER A 297 -4.43 -2.62 -2.13
C SER A 297 -3.72 -2.23 -0.85
N SER A 298 -4.34 -2.56 0.28
CA SER A 298 -3.70 -2.57 1.60
C SER A 298 -3.07 -3.92 1.88
N THR A 299 -1.78 -3.94 2.19
CA THR A 299 -1.06 -5.19 2.40
C THR A 299 -0.02 -5.03 3.50
N TYR A 300 -0.39 -5.43 4.71
CA TYR A 300 0.42 -5.21 5.91
C TYR A 300 0.78 -6.53 6.61
N PHE A 301 2.00 -6.64 7.11
CA PHE A 301 2.49 -7.86 7.76
C PHE A 301 1.61 -8.26 8.97
N LYS A 302 1.17 -9.53 8.98
CA LYS A 302 0.33 -10.13 10.04
C LYS A 302 -0.98 -9.38 10.34
N GLU A 303 -1.45 -8.56 9.42
CA GLU A 303 -2.80 -7.99 9.47
C GLU A 303 -3.70 -8.85 8.57
N PHE A 304 -4.56 -9.67 9.19
CA PHE A 304 -5.44 -10.64 8.51
C PHE A 304 -4.71 -11.68 7.61
N ASN A 305 -3.39 -11.84 7.80
CA ASN A 305 -2.53 -12.82 7.14
C ASN A 305 -1.59 -13.53 8.12
N THR A 306 -0.94 -14.62 7.70
CA THR A 306 0.00 -15.38 8.54
C THR A 306 1.43 -14.83 8.54
N GLY A 307 1.70 -13.74 7.81
CA GLY A 307 3.02 -13.15 7.62
C GLY A 307 3.64 -13.58 6.30
N TRP A 308 4.95 -13.86 6.30
CA TRP A 308 5.70 -14.20 5.10
C TRP A 308 5.43 -15.62 4.57
N THR A 309 5.06 -16.54 5.46
CA THR A 309 4.76 -17.94 5.14
C THR A 309 3.44 -18.37 5.79
N GLY A 310 2.99 -19.60 5.50
CA GLY A 310 1.75 -20.17 6.01
C GLY A 310 0.62 -20.19 4.98
N ASN A 311 -0.54 -20.71 5.38
CA ASN A 311 -1.68 -20.96 4.49
C ASN A 311 -2.42 -19.69 4.03
N MET A 312 -2.08 -18.53 4.60
CA MET A 312 -2.68 -17.24 4.28
C MET A 312 -1.61 -16.16 4.26
N ASP A 313 -0.41 -16.52 3.78
CA ASP A 313 0.71 -15.61 3.69
C ASP A 313 0.37 -14.39 2.81
N ILE A 314 1.15 -13.34 3.03
CA ILE A 314 0.91 -12.03 2.43
C ILE A 314 1.03 -12.03 0.89
N LEU A 315 1.91 -12.84 0.30
CA LEU A 315 2.09 -12.88 -1.15
C LEU A 315 0.92 -13.60 -1.83
N THR A 316 0.42 -14.67 -1.23
CA THR A 316 -0.80 -15.35 -1.69
C THR A 316 -1.98 -14.37 -1.72
N GLN A 317 -2.13 -13.53 -0.69
CA GLN A 317 -3.16 -12.48 -0.65
C GLN A 317 -3.01 -11.45 -1.78
N VAL A 318 -1.79 -10.98 -2.01
CA VAL A 318 -1.48 -10.04 -3.10
C VAL A 318 -1.86 -10.62 -4.45
N LEU A 319 -1.44 -11.86 -4.74
CA LEU A 319 -1.66 -12.49 -6.04
C LEU A 319 -3.13 -12.79 -6.32
N ASN A 320 -3.93 -12.99 -5.27
CA ASN A 320 -5.39 -13.08 -5.41
C ASN A 320 -6.01 -11.79 -5.98
N SER A 321 -5.63 -10.64 -5.40
CA SER A 321 -6.09 -9.32 -5.86
C SER A 321 -5.54 -9.02 -7.26
N VAL A 322 -4.23 -9.20 -7.48
CA VAL A 322 -3.56 -8.96 -8.77
C VAL A 322 -4.21 -9.78 -9.89
N GLY A 323 -4.58 -11.03 -9.63
CA GLY A 323 -5.24 -11.86 -10.62
C GLY A 323 -6.57 -11.28 -11.11
N GLN A 324 -7.37 -10.71 -10.21
CA GLN A 324 -8.61 -10.04 -10.60
C GLN A 324 -8.33 -8.69 -11.30
N GLN A 325 -7.34 -7.92 -10.86
CA GLN A 325 -6.93 -6.67 -11.52
C GLN A 325 -6.53 -6.91 -12.98
N ILE A 326 -5.70 -7.94 -13.24
CA ILE A 326 -5.30 -8.34 -14.60
C ILE A 326 -6.52 -8.75 -15.43
N LYS A 327 -7.48 -9.50 -14.87
CA LYS A 327 -8.73 -9.89 -15.55
C LYS A 327 -9.56 -8.69 -16.00
N PHE A 328 -9.49 -7.57 -15.26
CA PHE A 328 -10.13 -6.32 -15.65
C PHE A 328 -9.27 -5.42 -16.56
N GLY A 329 -8.05 -5.83 -16.89
CA GLY A 329 -7.12 -5.06 -17.74
C GLY A 329 -6.32 -4.00 -16.99
N ASP A 330 -6.19 -4.11 -15.67
CA ASP A 330 -5.47 -3.17 -14.82
C ASP A 330 -4.18 -3.83 -14.22
N PRO A 331 -3.16 -4.19 -15.03
CA PRO A 331 -2.04 -5.04 -14.59
C PRO A 331 -0.99 -4.32 -13.71
N LEU A 332 -1.18 -3.04 -13.42
CA LEU A 332 -0.24 -2.21 -12.69
C LEU A 332 -0.94 -1.50 -11.53
N SER A 333 -0.30 -1.51 -10.36
CA SER A 333 -0.89 -1.05 -9.11
C SER A 333 0.04 -0.10 -8.35
N TYR A 334 -0.53 0.67 -7.43
CA TYR A 334 0.21 1.54 -6.51
C TYR A 334 -0.34 1.33 -5.10
N ASN A 335 0.34 0.47 -4.33
CA ASN A 335 -0.25 -0.16 -3.14
C ASN A 335 0.26 0.41 -1.82
N TRP A 336 -0.49 0.16 -0.76
CA TRP A 336 -0.17 0.51 0.62
C TRP A 336 0.58 -0.65 1.26
N VAL A 337 1.77 -0.39 1.78
CA VAL A 337 2.67 -1.43 2.28
C VAL A 337 3.19 -1.11 3.66
N CYS A 338 3.29 -2.15 4.49
CA CYS A 338 3.86 -2.07 5.83
C CYS A 338 4.40 -3.45 6.26
N SER A 339 5.62 -3.49 6.76
CA SER A 339 6.24 -4.66 7.40
C SER A 339 5.80 -4.83 8.86
N GLY A 340 4.76 -4.12 9.29
CA GLY A 340 4.19 -4.19 10.63
C GLY A 340 4.45 -2.95 11.48
N TRP A 341 3.81 -2.91 12.64
CA TRP A 341 3.85 -1.81 13.61
C TRP A 341 3.64 -2.36 15.04
N MET A 342 3.70 -1.48 16.03
CA MET A 342 3.40 -1.82 17.42
C MET A 342 1.91 -2.13 17.60
N ARG A 343 1.56 -3.25 18.23
CA ARG A 343 0.16 -3.57 18.60
C ARG A 343 0.02 -3.45 20.11
N GLY A 344 -0.31 -2.26 20.57
CA GLY A 344 -0.20 -1.93 21.98
C GLY A 344 1.26 -1.96 22.41
N LYS A 345 1.61 -2.81 23.38
CA LYS A 345 3.00 -2.97 23.86
C LYS A 345 3.81 -4.02 23.09
N ASP A 346 3.15 -4.81 22.23
CA ASP A 346 3.78 -5.94 21.55
C ASP A 346 4.21 -5.55 20.13
N PRO A 347 5.51 -5.57 19.82
CA PRO A 347 5.98 -5.32 18.46
C PRO A 347 5.56 -6.47 17.54
N VAL A 348 4.82 -6.15 16.48
CA VAL A 348 4.51 -7.11 15.41
C VAL A 348 5.24 -6.65 14.15
N PHE A 349 6.56 -6.77 14.20
CA PHE A 349 7.43 -6.42 13.08
C PHE A 349 7.81 -7.68 12.29
N GLY A 350 7.77 -7.57 10.98
CA GLY A 350 8.41 -8.52 10.08
C GLY A 350 9.87 -8.16 9.86
N GLU A 351 10.67 -9.17 9.56
CA GLU A 351 12.09 -9.04 9.26
C GLU A 351 12.28 -8.22 7.99
N ILE A 352 13.15 -7.20 8.04
CA ILE A 352 13.34 -6.25 6.94
C ILE A 352 13.83 -6.95 5.67
N ASP A 353 14.70 -7.94 5.78
CA ASP A 353 15.12 -8.72 4.61
C ASP A 353 13.94 -9.41 3.95
N ARG A 354 13.11 -10.13 4.72
CA ARG A 354 11.92 -10.78 4.16
C ARG A 354 10.93 -9.77 3.58
N TYR A 355 10.82 -8.59 4.17
CA TYR A 355 10.03 -7.50 3.61
C TYR A 355 10.58 -7.01 2.26
N ILE A 356 11.89 -6.84 2.11
CA ILE A 356 12.53 -6.51 0.82
C ILE A 356 12.20 -7.58 -0.23
N GLY A 357 12.31 -8.86 0.14
CA GLY A 357 11.98 -9.97 -0.76
C GLY A 357 10.51 -9.97 -1.19
N PHE A 358 9.59 -9.76 -0.23
CA PHE A 358 8.17 -9.57 -0.52
C PHE A 358 7.92 -8.38 -1.44
N LEU A 359 8.53 -7.22 -1.19
CA LEU A 359 8.39 -6.04 -2.04
C LEU A 359 8.87 -6.33 -3.46
N LYS A 360 9.99 -7.04 -3.65
CA LYS A 360 10.46 -7.45 -4.98
C LYS A 360 9.43 -8.34 -5.68
N CYS A 361 8.80 -9.29 -4.97
CA CYS A 361 7.68 -10.06 -5.51
C CYS A 361 6.50 -9.16 -5.88
N TYR A 362 6.17 -8.16 -5.06
CA TYR A 362 5.04 -7.27 -5.33
C TYR A 362 5.29 -6.39 -6.57
N TYR A 363 6.50 -5.85 -6.73
CA TYR A 363 6.90 -5.18 -7.97
C TYR A 363 6.86 -6.13 -9.17
N MET A 364 7.37 -7.36 -9.02
CA MET A 364 7.24 -8.38 -10.07
C MET A 364 5.77 -8.69 -10.38
N ALA A 365 4.86 -8.60 -9.42
CA ALA A 365 3.42 -8.79 -9.65
C ALA A 365 2.76 -7.61 -10.37
N GLY A 366 3.37 -6.42 -10.39
CA GLY A 366 2.86 -5.24 -11.11
C GLY A 366 2.82 -3.94 -10.31
N ASN A 367 3.31 -3.95 -9.07
CA ASN A 367 3.46 -2.73 -8.29
C ASN A 367 4.48 -1.78 -8.97
N ILE A 368 4.11 -0.52 -9.16
CA ILE A 368 4.98 0.50 -9.79
C ILE A 368 5.46 1.58 -8.81
N GLY A 369 5.06 1.47 -7.56
CA GLY A 369 5.32 2.41 -6.49
C GLY A 369 4.38 2.10 -5.33
N SER A 370 4.61 2.68 -4.15
CA SER A 370 3.80 2.38 -2.98
C SER A 370 3.68 3.55 -2.02
N ILE A 371 2.62 3.50 -1.22
CA ILE A 371 2.46 4.31 -0.02
C ILE A 371 3.11 3.55 1.14
N ALA A 372 4.19 4.08 1.70
CA ALA A 372 4.74 3.60 2.95
C ALA A 372 3.81 4.00 4.11
N GLY A 373 3.35 3.01 4.87
CA GLY A 373 2.54 3.22 6.06
C GLY A 373 3.28 2.87 7.34
N TYR A 374 2.98 3.62 8.41
CA TYR A 374 3.20 3.22 9.79
C TYR A 374 2.00 3.70 10.60
N PHE A 375 1.07 2.79 10.89
CA PHE A 375 -0.28 3.10 11.37
C PHE A 375 -0.39 3.16 12.90
N ASP A 376 0.74 3.39 13.57
CA ASP A 376 0.83 3.69 14.99
C ASP A 376 1.73 4.91 15.20
N PHE A 377 1.39 5.78 16.14
CA PHE A 377 2.23 6.93 16.42
C PHE A 377 3.38 6.48 17.32
N PRO A 378 4.65 6.56 16.89
CA PRO A 378 5.75 6.10 17.70
C PRO A 378 5.81 6.90 19.01
N THR A 379 6.16 6.23 20.11
CA THR A 379 6.32 6.88 21.41
C THR A 379 7.23 8.08 21.29
N GLY A 380 6.64 9.26 21.53
CA GLY A 380 7.30 10.56 21.53
C GLY A 380 7.53 11.20 20.14
N GLY A 381 7.07 10.58 19.06
CA GLY A 381 7.00 11.20 17.74
C GLY A 381 8.07 10.76 16.75
N PHE A 382 7.98 11.31 15.54
CA PHE A 382 8.87 10.96 14.43
C PHE A 382 10.16 11.78 14.44
N GLU A 383 10.23 12.87 15.21
CA GLU A 383 11.40 13.74 15.37
C GLU A 383 12.46 13.21 16.35
N ILE A 384 12.13 12.21 17.17
CA ILE A 384 13.05 11.78 18.23
C ILE A 384 14.29 11.12 17.65
N SER A 385 15.44 11.55 18.15
CA SER A 385 16.71 10.88 17.91
C SER A 385 16.75 9.46 18.48
N PHE A 386 17.43 8.57 17.79
CA PHE A 386 17.58 7.16 18.16
C PHE A 386 19.03 6.71 17.98
N ASN A 387 19.39 5.61 18.64
CA ASN A 387 20.69 4.99 18.41
C ASN A 387 20.78 4.48 16.96
N ALA A 388 21.79 4.93 16.22
CA ALA A 388 22.01 4.58 14.81
C ALA A 388 22.09 3.07 14.55
N ASP A 389 22.52 2.27 15.53
CA ASP A 389 22.60 0.81 15.44
C ASP A 389 21.25 0.12 15.70
N ARG A 390 20.25 0.88 16.17
CA ARG A 390 18.88 0.40 16.45
C ARG A 390 17.86 1.38 15.87
N PRO A 391 17.88 1.62 14.55
CA PRO A 391 16.95 2.53 13.90
C PRO A 391 15.51 2.01 14.04
N PRO A 392 14.52 2.91 14.13
CA PRO A 392 13.15 2.50 14.32
C PRO A 392 12.61 1.78 13.08
N ASN A 393 11.75 0.79 13.31
CA ASN A 393 11.22 -0.07 12.25
C ASN A 393 10.50 0.70 11.14
N TRP A 394 9.77 1.77 11.47
CA TRP A 394 9.09 2.63 10.49
C TRP A 394 10.07 3.26 9.48
N LEU A 395 11.29 3.61 9.91
CA LEU A 395 12.31 4.20 9.05
C LEU A 395 12.97 3.15 8.17
N LEU A 396 13.28 1.99 8.74
CA LEU A 396 13.85 0.85 8.01
C LEU A 396 12.94 0.37 6.87
N GLN A 397 11.63 0.37 7.09
CA GLN A 397 10.66 0.01 6.05
C GLN A 397 10.66 0.98 4.86
N MET A 398 10.84 2.28 5.11
CA MET A 398 10.93 3.29 4.05
C MET A 398 12.23 3.14 3.25
N VAL A 399 13.34 2.92 3.96
CA VAL A 399 14.65 2.61 3.34
C VAL A 399 14.56 1.36 2.46
N ALA A 400 13.94 0.29 2.96
CA ALA A 400 13.71 -0.95 2.21
C ALA A 400 12.88 -0.72 0.94
N LEU A 401 11.76 0.00 1.06
CA LEU A 401 10.89 0.30 -0.08
C LEU A 401 11.60 1.13 -1.16
N SER A 402 12.36 2.14 -0.75
CA SER A 402 13.14 2.98 -1.66
C SER A 402 14.18 2.18 -2.44
N ARG A 403 14.93 1.29 -1.77
CA ARG A 403 15.93 0.43 -2.42
C ARG A 403 15.29 -0.50 -3.45
N VAL A 404 14.16 -1.13 -3.13
CA VAL A 404 13.43 -1.96 -4.10
C VAL A 404 12.90 -1.13 -5.26
N HIS A 405 12.36 0.06 -4.99
CA HIS A 405 11.89 0.97 -6.04
C HIS A 405 13.01 1.34 -7.02
N ALA A 406 14.22 1.61 -6.51
CA ALA A 406 15.37 1.89 -7.35
C ALA A 406 15.79 0.70 -8.21
N ILE A 407 15.82 -0.53 -7.67
CA ILE A 407 16.08 -1.74 -8.47
C ILE A 407 15.07 -1.84 -9.62
N PHE A 408 13.78 -1.66 -9.33
CA PHE A 408 12.73 -1.77 -10.35
C PHE A 408 12.65 -0.58 -11.31
N SER A 409 13.25 0.57 -10.98
CA SER A 409 13.45 1.64 -11.96
C SER A 409 14.34 1.18 -13.14
N HIS A 410 15.27 0.25 -12.90
CA HIS A 410 16.07 -0.37 -13.97
C HIS A 410 15.29 -1.40 -14.79
N LEU A 411 14.26 -1.99 -14.18
CA LEU A 411 13.42 -3.04 -14.75
C LEU A 411 12.04 -2.54 -15.22
N GLU A 412 11.81 -1.23 -15.21
CA GLU A 412 10.51 -0.62 -15.52
C GLU A 412 9.94 -1.07 -16.87
N ASN A 413 10.80 -1.34 -17.85
CA ASN A 413 10.37 -1.85 -19.15
C ASN A 413 9.65 -3.20 -19.04
N TYR A 414 10.06 -4.09 -18.13
CA TYR A 414 9.35 -5.36 -17.88
C TYR A 414 8.03 -5.14 -17.14
N LEU A 415 7.94 -4.13 -16.27
CA LEU A 415 6.69 -3.78 -15.59
C LEU A 415 5.66 -3.30 -16.62
N ARG A 416 6.02 -2.34 -17.47
CA ARG A 416 5.08 -1.68 -18.39
C ARG A 416 4.83 -2.46 -19.69
N GLN A 417 5.85 -3.14 -20.20
CA GLN A 417 5.83 -3.83 -21.50
C GLN A 417 5.91 -5.35 -21.37
N GLY A 418 5.80 -5.88 -20.14
CA GLY A 418 5.77 -7.32 -19.89
C GLY A 418 4.48 -7.75 -19.21
N ASP A 419 4.17 -9.02 -19.37
CA ASP A 419 3.03 -9.68 -18.74
C ASP A 419 3.52 -10.57 -17.61
N LEU A 420 2.82 -10.50 -16.46
CA LEU A 420 3.00 -11.45 -15.36
C LEU A 420 2.57 -12.83 -15.86
N LEU A 421 3.49 -13.79 -15.77
CA LEU A 421 3.21 -15.13 -16.25
C LEU A 421 2.30 -15.88 -15.28
N PRO A 422 1.31 -16.62 -15.77
CA PRO A 422 0.26 -17.23 -14.94
C PRO A 422 0.77 -18.34 -14.01
N GLY A 423 1.92 -18.96 -14.33
CA GLY A 423 2.33 -20.22 -13.72
C GLY A 423 1.39 -21.38 -14.13
N PRO A 424 1.73 -22.62 -13.76
CA PRO A 424 0.93 -23.80 -14.10
C PRO A 424 -0.30 -23.99 -13.20
N MET A 425 -0.32 -23.35 -12.02
CA MET A 425 -1.36 -23.56 -11.00
C MET A 425 -2.44 -22.49 -11.04
N LYS A 426 -3.66 -22.85 -10.61
CA LYS A 426 -4.72 -21.88 -10.26
C LYS A 426 -4.48 -21.33 -8.86
N HIS A 427 -4.99 -20.12 -8.61
CA HIS A 427 -4.90 -19.52 -7.28
C HIS A 427 -5.60 -20.40 -6.22
N VAL A 428 -5.09 -20.39 -4.98
CA VAL A 428 -5.57 -21.31 -3.93
C VAL A 428 -7.01 -21.03 -3.49
N TRP A 429 -7.43 -19.76 -3.50
CA TRP A 429 -8.79 -19.33 -3.15
C TRP A 429 -9.64 -19.12 -4.41
N SER A 430 -9.27 -18.15 -5.24
CA SER A 430 -9.97 -17.83 -6.48
C SER A 430 -9.57 -18.68 -7.69
N LYS A 431 -10.27 -19.80 -7.90
CA LYS A 431 -9.95 -20.76 -8.99
C LYS A 431 -10.13 -20.22 -10.41
N ASP A 432 -10.80 -19.07 -10.57
CA ASP A 432 -11.00 -18.41 -11.85
C ASP A 432 -9.76 -17.61 -12.32
N THR A 433 -8.72 -17.50 -11.50
CA THR A 433 -7.45 -16.82 -11.83
C THR A 433 -6.24 -17.74 -11.62
N PRO A 434 -5.14 -17.55 -12.37
CA PRO A 434 -3.87 -18.23 -12.12
C PRO A 434 -3.28 -17.89 -10.74
N ALA A 435 -2.37 -18.73 -10.24
CA ALA A 435 -1.60 -18.43 -9.03
C ALA A 435 -0.55 -17.34 -9.27
N TYR A 436 -0.09 -17.18 -10.52
CA TYR A 436 1.01 -16.28 -10.91
C TYR A 436 2.36 -16.63 -10.27
N GLU A 437 2.53 -17.90 -9.92
CA GLU A 437 3.76 -18.42 -9.33
C GLU A 437 4.21 -19.68 -10.05
N PHE A 438 5.52 -19.86 -10.10
CA PHE A 438 6.14 -21.08 -10.57
C PHE A 438 6.44 -21.98 -9.37
N PRO A 439 5.83 -23.17 -9.31
CA PRO A 439 6.01 -24.06 -8.17
C PRO A 439 7.46 -24.49 -8.06
N THR A 440 7.95 -24.58 -6.84
CA THR A 440 9.23 -25.21 -6.51
C THR A 440 8.97 -26.46 -5.66
N LYS A 441 10.02 -27.22 -5.34
CA LYS A 441 9.92 -28.34 -4.38
C LYS A 441 9.82 -27.87 -2.92
N ASP A 442 10.03 -26.58 -2.66
CA ASP A 442 10.00 -25.95 -1.34
C ASP A 442 8.87 -24.90 -1.29
N PRO A 443 7.82 -25.10 -0.46
CA PRO A 443 6.69 -24.17 -0.39
C PRO A 443 7.08 -22.78 0.15
N ASP A 444 8.23 -22.64 0.81
CA ASP A 444 8.74 -21.37 1.32
C ASP A 444 9.62 -20.63 0.30
N ILE A 445 9.84 -21.20 -0.89
CA ILE A 445 10.47 -20.51 -2.02
C ILE A 445 9.40 -20.09 -3.02
N ARG A 446 9.26 -18.78 -3.19
CA ARG A 446 8.25 -18.14 -4.04
C ARG A 446 8.93 -17.59 -5.28
N VAL A 447 8.45 -17.95 -6.47
CA VAL A 447 9.06 -17.52 -7.73
C VAL A 447 8.02 -16.97 -8.69
N LEU A 448 8.20 -15.71 -9.08
CA LEU A 448 7.36 -14.98 -10.02
C LEU A 448 8.19 -14.64 -11.26
N ALA A 449 7.56 -14.61 -12.43
CA ALA A 449 8.23 -14.19 -13.65
C ALA A 449 7.33 -13.32 -14.52
N ARG A 450 7.93 -12.33 -15.19
CA ARG A 450 7.32 -11.56 -16.27
C ARG A 450 8.02 -11.86 -17.58
N LYS A 451 7.27 -11.91 -18.67
CA LYS A 451 7.80 -11.97 -20.03
C LYS A 451 7.55 -10.66 -20.75
N HIS A 452 8.57 -10.10 -21.40
CA HIS A 452 8.40 -8.94 -22.26
C HIS A 452 7.51 -9.30 -23.47
N ARG A 453 6.52 -8.48 -23.80
CA ARG A 453 5.56 -8.77 -24.90
C ARG A 453 6.24 -8.92 -26.25
N ASN A 454 7.17 -8.01 -26.54
CA ASN A 454 7.79 -7.89 -27.86
C ASN A 454 9.21 -8.46 -27.94
N LYS A 455 9.71 -9.12 -26.89
CA LYS A 455 11.10 -9.61 -26.83
C LYS A 455 11.14 -10.96 -26.14
N ALA A 456 12.03 -11.85 -26.57
CA ALA A 456 12.32 -13.11 -25.88
C ALA A 456 13.20 -12.88 -24.64
N ASN A 457 12.72 -12.01 -23.74
CA ASN A 457 13.37 -11.65 -22.49
C ASN A 457 12.37 -11.76 -21.34
N TRP A 458 12.88 -12.15 -20.18
CA TRP A 458 12.11 -12.33 -18.96
C TRP A 458 12.76 -11.57 -17.81
N SER A 459 11.95 -11.25 -16.80
CA SER A 459 12.43 -10.88 -15.47
C SER A 459 11.86 -11.86 -14.46
N ILE A 460 12.68 -12.30 -13.52
CA ILE A 460 12.34 -13.35 -12.55
C ILE A 460 12.68 -12.84 -11.16
N VAL A 461 11.80 -13.09 -10.19
CA VAL A 461 12.08 -12.88 -8.77
C VAL A 461 11.99 -14.23 -8.07
N ALA A 462 13.01 -14.57 -7.29
CA ALA A 462 13.03 -15.74 -6.41
C ALA A 462 13.22 -15.30 -4.96
N TRP A 463 12.27 -15.63 -4.09
CA TRP A 463 12.22 -15.19 -2.70
C TRP A 463 12.13 -16.37 -1.75
N ALA A 464 13.07 -16.45 -0.80
CA ALA A 464 13.04 -17.42 0.28
C ALA A 464 12.24 -16.85 1.46
N ALA A 465 10.91 -16.94 1.38
CA ALA A 465 9.98 -16.42 2.39
C ALA A 465 10.21 -17.05 3.78
N GLY A 466 10.68 -18.30 3.81
CA GLY A 466 11.07 -19.01 5.03
C GLY A 466 12.33 -18.48 5.72
N GLY A 467 13.11 -17.62 5.05
CA GLY A 467 14.19 -16.83 5.66
C GLY A 467 15.62 -17.35 5.51
N ASN A 468 15.84 -18.46 4.82
CA ASN A 468 17.19 -18.99 4.54
C ASN A 468 17.39 -19.09 3.03
N SER A 469 18.56 -18.66 2.54
CA SER A 469 18.91 -18.74 1.13
C SER A 469 18.94 -20.19 0.63
N ARG A 470 18.32 -20.46 -0.52
CA ARG A 470 18.16 -21.81 -1.08
C ARG A 470 18.19 -21.77 -2.61
N GLN A 471 18.65 -22.85 -3.23
CA GLN A 471 18.50 -23.05 -4.68
C GLN A 471 17.12 -23.58 -5.00
N ALA A 472 16.55 -23.14 -6.11
CA ALA A 472 15.32 -23.67 -6.66
C ALA A 472 15.43 -23.81 -8.17
N THR A 473 14.84 -24.88 -8.70
CA THR A 473 14.68 -25.09 -10.13
C THR A 473 13.22 -24.94 -10.51
N ILE A 474 12.95 -24.16 -11.55
CA ILE A 474 11.59 -23.98 -12.09
C ILE A 474 11.60 -24.09 -13.61
N ASP A 475 10.46 -24.40 -14.19
CA ASP A 475 10.25 -24.44 -15.64
C ASP A 475 9.38 -23.25 -16.08
N ILE A 476 9.95 -22.35 -16.89
CA ILE A 476 9.25 -21.17 -17.39
C ILE A 476 8.88 -21.38 -18.88
N PRO A 477 7.61 -21.23 -19.26
CA PRO A 477 7.18 -21.34 -20.65
C PRO A 477 8.05 -20.52 -21.60
N GLN A 478 8.50 -21.18 -22.67
CA GLN A 478 9.34 -20.65 -23.74
C GLN A 478 10.78 -20.28 -23.35
N LEU A 479 11.09 -20.07 -22.06
CA LEU A 479 12.44 -19.88 -21.56
C LEU A 479 13.14 -21.23 -21.26
N GLY A 480 12.37 -22.21 -20.76
CA GLY A 480 12.88 -23.53 -20.34
C GLY A 480 13.15 -23.61 -18.84
N ARG A 481 13.91 -24.64 -18.46
CA ARG A 481 14.34 -24.89 -17.09
C ARG A 481 15.36 -23.84 -16.65
N VAL A 482 15.16 -23.27 -15.46
CA VAL A 482 16.06 -22.28 -14.86
C VAL A 482 16.35 -22.61 -13.40
N ASP A 483 17.61 -22.47 -13.03
CA ASP A 483 18.07 -22.57 -11.65
C ASP A 483 18.27 -21.16 -11.08
N VAL A 484 17.67 -20.90 -9.92
CA VAL A 484 17.69 -19.60 -9.25
C VAL A 484 18.07 -19.75 -7.79
N THR A 485 18.84 -18.79 -7.27
CA THR A 485 19.11 -18.66 -5.84
C THR A 485 18.04 -17.78 -5.22
N ALA A 486 17.15 -18.34 -4.42
CA ALA A 486 16.21 -17.58 -3.61
C ALA A 486 16.89 -17.09 -2.33
N ARG A 487 16.83 -15.78 -2.04
CA ARG A 487 17.36 -15.17 -0.80
C ARG A 487 16.21 -14.64 0.08
N PRO A 488 16.42 -14.41 1.38
CA PRO A 488 15.41 -13.78 2.25
C PRO A 488 15.03 -12.39 1.75
N ASN A 489 16.01 -11.61 1.29
CA ASN A 489 15.81 -10.32 0.65
C ASN A 489 15.42 -10.40 -0.84
N GLY A 490 15.15 -11.59 -1.36
CA GLY A 490 14.80 -11.83 -2.76
C GLY A 490 15.97 -11.63 -3.72
N SER A 491 15.96 -12.40 -4.80
CA SER A 491 16.91 -12.29 -5.91
C SER A 491 16.16 -11.92 -7.17
N VAL A 492 16.66 -10.94 -7.91
CA VAL A 492 16.06 -10.47 -9.16
C VAL A 492 16.98 -10.85 -10.32
N TYR A 493 16.42 -11.52 -11.32
CA TYR A 493 17.11 -11.91 -12.53
C TYR A 493 16.46 -11.27 -13.74
N THR A 494 17.27 -10.95 -14.75
CA THR A 494 16.79 -10.92 -16.13
C THR A 494 17.24 -12.19 -16.82
N ALA A 495 16.44 -12.68 -17.76
CA ALA A 495 16.77 -13.88 -18.50
C ALA A 495 16.47 -13.71 -19.99
N LYS A 496 17.23 -14.43 -20.81
CA LYS A 496 16.97 -14.58 -22.24
C LYS A 496 17.24 -16.01 -22.66
N ARG A 497 16.55 -16.47 -23.71
CA ARG A 497 16.84 -17.77 -24.31
C ARG A 497 17.98 -17.65 -25.30
N ILE A 498 18.95 -18.56 -25.22
CA ILE A 498 20.07 -18.69 -26.17
C ILE A 498 20.11 -20.13 -26.63
N GLY A 499 19.64 -20.40 -27.86
CA GLY A 499 19.42 -21.77 -28.32
C GLY A 499 18.47 -22.52 -27.38
N ASP A 500 18.96 -23.62 -26.80
CA ASP A 500 18.19 -24.50 -25.92
C ASP A 500 18.35 -24.23 -24.43
N PHE A 501 19.16 -23.23 -24.04
CA PHE A 501 19.35 -22.89 -22.64
C PHE A 501 18.93 -21.45 -22.31
N ALA A 502 18.60 -21.24 -21.03
CA ALA A 502 18.31 -19.94 -20.47
C ALA A 502 19.58 -19.29 -19.93
N LYS A 503 19.90 -18.07 -20.38
CA LYS A 503 20.95 -17.25 -19.76
C LYS A 503 20.31 -16.30 -18.76
N LEU A 504 20.69 -16.44 -17.49
CA LEU A 504 20.29 -15.55 -16.40
C LEU A 504 21.37 -14.51 -16.12
N ILE A 505 20.94 -13.29 -15.80
CA ILE A 505 21.77 -12.22 -15.27
C ILE A 505 21.15 -11.80 -13.95
N TRP A 506 21.91 -11.96 -12.86
CA TRP A 506 21.50 -11.55 -11.53
C TRP A 506 21.66 -10.03 -11.37
N VAL A 507 20.54 -9.32 -11.32
CA VAL A 507 20.48 -7.86 -11.35
C VAL A 507 20.97 -7.24 -10.05
N ASP A 508 20.53 -7.78 -8.92
CA ASP A 508 20.75 -7.24 -7.57
C ASP A 508 21.75 -8.08 -6.77
N ARG A 509 22.76 -8.64 -7.46
CA ARG A 509 23.76 -9.51 -6.83
C ARG A 509 24.61 -8.76 -5.80
N GLN A 510 24.96 -7.51 -6.11
CA GLN A 510 25.83 -6.65 -5.28
C GLN A 510 25.05 -5.57 -4.51
N ASP A 511 23.75 -5.42 -4.77
CA ASP A 511 22.89 -4.47 -4.05
C ASP A 511 22.38 -5.13 -2.75
N VAL A 512 23.24 -5.14 -1.72
CA VAL A 512 22.87 -5.33 -0.31
C VAL A 512 23.72 -4.42 0.56
#